data_AF-A0A437AKM5-F1
#
_entry.id   AF-A0A437AKM5-F1
#
_cell.length_a   1.000
_cell.length_b   1.000
_cell.length_c   1.000
_cell.angle_alpha   90.00
_cell.angle_beta   90.00
_cell.angle_gamma   90.00
#
_symmetry.space_group_name_H-M   'P 1'
#
loop_
_entity.id
_entity.type
_entity.pdbx_description
1 polymer ?
#
loop_
_entity_poly.entity_id
_entity_poly.type
_entity_poly.pdbx_seq_one_letter_code
_entity_poly.pdbx_strand_id
1 'polypeptide(L)'
;MDLSSETHSSNENSDSSTNFQQSQPHYSLITSLNQEEQERYKAFREAGLKRNMMKRFCFEVINQSCNPKFIIAMCGLGKVFVGELIEEAVCIQKEMNEEGPLKPSHIHEAFRRIYKNNPNVKGKIEDVWNEDFI
;
A
#
# COMPACT_ATOMS: atom_id res chain seq x y z
N MET A 1 -35.92 -47.79 -7.19
CA MET A 1 -36.12 -46.43 -7.73
C MET A 1 -34.80 -45.74 -7.60
N ASP A 2 -33.99 -45.80 -8.66
CA ASP A 2 -32.73 -45.07 -8.75
C ASP A 2 -33.01 -43.58 -8.84
N LEU A 3 -32.36 -42.80 -7.98
CA LEU A 3 -32.37 -41.35 -8.04
C LEU A 3 -30.99 -40.88 -8.48
N SER A 4 -30.81 -40.72 -9.79
CA SER A 4 -29.72 -39.96 -10.38
C SER A 4 -29.82 -38.50 -9.94
N SER A 5 -28.72 -37.92 -9.47
CA SER A 5 -28.41 -36.49 -9.60
C SER A 5 -26.90 -36.29 -9.36
N GLU A 6 -26.13 -36.38 -10.45
CA GLU A 6 -24.81 -35.73 -10.55
C GLU A 6 -24.96 -34.20 -10.62
N THR A 7 -23.82 -33.52 -10.49
CA THR A 7 -23.45 -32.10 -10.76
C THR A 7 -23.01 -31.38 -9.48
N HIS A 8 -21.71 -31.34 -9.14
CA HIS A 8 -20.58 -30.62 -9.75
C HIS A 8 -20.77 -29.09 -9.83
N SER A 9 -19.91 -28.41 -9.05
CA SER A 9 -19.33 -27.08 -9.28
C SER A 9 -20.28 -25.87 -9.24
N SER A 10 -19.98 -24.90 -8.37
CA SER A 10 -18.97 -23.90 -8.72
C SER A 10 -18.74 -22.93 -7.55
N ASN A 11 -17.48 -22.86 -7.15
CA ASN A 11 -16.91 -21.78 -6.37
C ASN A 11 -16.93 -20.53 -7.27
N GLU A 12 -17.86 -19.60 -7.03
CA GLU A 12 -17.90 -18.31 -7.72
C GLU A 12 -16.73 -17.43 -7.23
N ASN A 13 -15.52 -17.76 -7.71
CA ASN A 13 -14.53 -16.73 -7.96
C ASN A 13 -15.09 -15.88 -9.09
N SER A 14 -15.77 -14.81 -8.74
CA SER A 14 -16.07 -13.74 -9.69
C SER A 14 -14.74 -13.05 -10.05
N ASP A 15 -14.01 -13.65 -10.98
CA ASP A 15 -13.04 -12.99 -11.84
C ASP A 15 -13.80 -11.89 -12.58
N SER A 16 -13.95 -10.76 -11.93
CA SER A 16 -14.32 -9.51 -12.57
C SER A 16 -13.11 -9.08 -13.38
N SER A 17 -12.97 -9.69 -14.57
CA SER A 17 -12.20 -9.14 -15.68
C SER A 17 -12.83 -7.81 -16.06
N THR A 18 -12.53 -6.78 -15.28
CA THR A 18 -12.84 -5.40 -15.63
C THR A 18 -11.91 -5.04 -16.78
N ASN A 19 -12.43 -5.20 -18.00
CA ASN A 19 -11.96 -4.53 -19.20
C ASN A 19 -11.81 -3.04 -18.91
N PHE A 20 -10.62 -2.60 -18.54
CA PHE A 20 -10.26 -1.17 -18.51
C PHE A 20 -9.82 -0.76 -19.91
N GLN A 21 -10.80 -0.65 -20.81
CA GLN A 21 -10.61 -0.05 -22.12
C GLN A 21 -10.52 1.49 -21.95
N GLN A 22 -9.37 2.03 -22.36
CA GLN A 22 -9.12 3.41 -22.82
C GLN A 22 -9.41 4.61 -21.88
N SER A 23 -8.33 5.09 -21.26
CA SER A 23 -7.93 6.50 -21.23
C SER A 23 -6.41 6.54 -21.42
N GLN A 24 -5.89 6.83 -22.61
CA GLN A 24 -5.24 8.11 -23.00
C GLN A 24 -4.09 8.55 -22.04
N PRO A 25 -3.13 9.36 -22.50
CA PRO A 25 -1.63 9.30 -22.44
C PRO A 25 -0.85 8.27 -21.59
N HIS A 26 -1.39 7.73 -20.49
CA HIS A 26 -0.59 7.05 -19.47
C HIS A 26 0.03 5.71 -19.92
N TYR A 27 -0.63 4.98 -20.82
CA TYR A 27 -0.10 3.71 -21.34
C TYR A 27 1.17 3.91 -22.19
N SER A 28 1.25 5.02 -22.94
CA SER A 28 2.40 5.32 -23.79
C SER A 28 3.68 5.59 -22.99
N LEU A 29 3.54 6.24 -21.83
CA LEU A 29 4.63 6.46 -20.88
C LEU A 29 5.14 5.14 -20.31
N ILE A 30 4.23 4.25 -19.91
CA ILE A 30 4.61 2.94 -19.37
C ILE A 30 5.33 2.08 -20.41
N THR A 31 4.91 2.11 -21.67
CA THR A 31 5.59 1.38 -22.75
C THR A 31 6.95 1.96 -23.12
N SER A 32 7.23 3.21 -22.75
CA SER A 32 8.53 3.85 -22.96
C SER A 32 9.54 3.60 -21.83
N LEU A 33 9.12 2.96 -20.74
CA LEU A 33 9.97 2.60 -19.60
C LEU A 33 10.87 1.41 -19.94
N ASN A 34 12.01 1.33 -19.25
CA ASN A 34 12.88 0.15 -19.32
C ASN A 34 12.18 -1.08 -18.70
N GLN A 35 12.63 -2.29 -19.07
CA GLN A 35 12.03 -3.55 -18.60
C GLN A 35 11.92 -3.62 -17.07
N GLU A 36 12.98 -3.22 -16.36
CA GLU A 36 13.01 -3.20 -14.90
C GLU A 36 12.01 -2.19 -14.31
N GLU A 37 11.82 -1.03 -14.94
CA GLU A 37 10.87 -0.01 -14.51
C GLU A 37 9.42 -0.46 -14.72
N GLN A 38 9.15 -1.17 -15.82
CA GLN A 38 7.83 -1.77 -16.07
C GLN A 38 7.49 -2.82 -15.01
N GLU A 39 8.45 -3.66 -14.63
CA GLU A 39 8.28 -4.67 -13.58
C GLU A 39 8.01 -4.03 -12.22
N ARG A 40 8.78 -2.98 -11.85
CA ARG A 40 8.54 -2.20 -10.63
C ARG A 40 7.16 -1.54 -10.64
N TYR A 41 6.76 -0.94 -11.76
CA TYR A 41 5.45 -0.31 -11.90
C TYR A 41 4.31 -1.32 -11.77
N LYS A 42 4.43 -2.49 -12.41
CA LYS A 42 3.46 -3.58 -12.30
C LYS A 42 3.31 -4.05 -10.85
N ALA A 43 4.43 -4.27 -10.16
CA ALA A 43 4.45 -4.66 -8.76
C ALA A 43 3.75 -3.62 -7.88
N PHE A 44 4.01 -2.32 -8.08
CA PHE A 44 3.33 -1.24 -7.35
C PHE A 44 1.82 -1.21 -7.62
N ARG A 45 1.40 -1.38 -8.87
CA ARG A 45 -0.02 -1.39 -9.25
C ARG A 45 -0.77 -2.55 -8.60
N GLU A 46 -0.17 -3.73 -8.60
CA GLU A 46 -0.75 -4.97 -8.05
C GLU A 46 -0.63 -5.06 -6.52
N ALA A 47 0.31 -4.33 -5.91
CA ALA A 47 0.47 -4.30 -4.46
C ALA A 47 -0.79 -3.77 -3.76
N GLY A 48 -1.19 -4.42 -2.68
CA GLY A 48 -2.34 -3.99 -1.88
C GLY A 48 -2.29 -4.58 -0.48
N LEU A 49 -2.87 -3.83 0.48
CA LEU A 49 -2.99 -4.31 1.85
C LEU A 49 -4.08 -5.37 1.96
N LYS A 50 -3.76 -6.51 2.57
CA LYS A 50 -4.69 -7.64 2.72
C LYS A 50 -5.89 -7.24 3.58
N ARG A 51 -7.09 -7.29 3.00
CA ARG A 51 -8.36 -6.91 3.66
C ARG A 51 -8.57 -7.60 5.02
N ASN A 52 -8.23 -8.89 5.13
CA ASN A 52 -8.38 -9.64 6.38
C ASN A 52 -7.45 -9.13 7.49
N MET A 53 -6.22 -8.73 7.15
CA MET A 53 -5.29 -8.16 8.12
C MET A 53 -5.73 -6.77 8.55
N MET A 54 -6.16 -5.93 7.60
CA MET A 54 -6.70 -4.60 7.90
C MET A 54 -7.94 -4.68 8.79
N LYS A 55 -8.83 -5.65 8.55
CA LYS A 55 -10.00 -5.89 9.41
C LYS A 55 -9.62 -6.24 10.84
N ARG A 56 -8.61 -7.09 11.04
CA ARG A 56 -8.09 -7.43 12.38
C ARG A 56 -7.48 -6.21 13.07
N PHE A 57 -6.66 -5.45 12.35
CA PHE A 57 -6.05 -4.22 12.87
C PHE A 57 -7.10 -3.18 13.29
N CYS A 58 -8.09 -2.89 12.43
CA CYS A 58 -9.15 -1.93 12.78
C CYS A 58 -9.96 -2.41 14.00
N PHE A 59 -10.21 -3.71 14.13
CA PHE A 59 -10.90 -4.27 15.30
C PHE A 59 -10.06 -4.11 16.57
N GLU A 60 -8.76 -4.37 16.51
CA GLU A 60 -7.84 -4.22 17.66
C GLU A 60 -7.77 -2.78 18.15
N VAL A 61 -7.73 -1.80 17.24
CA VAL A 61 -7.64 -0.37 17.60
C VAL A 61 -8.97 0.20 18.09
N ILE A 62 -10.07 -0.09 17.39
CA ILE A 62 -11.38 0.54 17.64
C ILE A 62 -12.23 -0.31 18.61
N ASN A 63 -11.85 -1.57 18.84
CA ASN A 63 -12.62 -2.57 19.59
C ASN A 63 -14.04 -2.79 19.05
N GLN A 64 -14.25 -2.54 17.74
CA GLN A 64 -15.55 -2.67 17.07
C GLN A 64 -15.42 -3.24 15.65
N SER A 65 -16.42 -3.98 15.21
CA SER A 65 -16.47 -4.52 13.85
C SER A 65 -16.76 -3.42 12.83
N CYS A 66 -15.87 -3.25 11.86
CA CYS A 66 -16.02 -2.25 10.80
C CYS A 66 -16.70 -2.80 9.54
N ASN A 67 -17.42 -1.94 8.81
CA ASN A 67 -18.05 -2.27 7.53
C ASN A 67 -16.99 -2.59 6.44
N PRO A 68 -17.20 -3.57 5.55
CA PRO A 68 -16.31 -3.83 4.41
C PRO A 68 -15.88 -2.59 3.60
N LYS A 69 -16.78 -1.62 3.37
CA LYS A 69 -16.45 -0.37 2.66
C LYS A 69 -15.41 0.47 3.41
N PHE A 70 -15.51 0.52 4.72
CA PHE A 70 -14.53 1.19 5.59
C PHE A 70 -13.17 0.51 5.48
N ILE A 71 -13.13 -0.83 5.48
CA ILE A 71 -11.88 -1.59 5.33
C ILE A 71 -11.20 -1.30 3.99
N ILE A 72 -11.95 -1.18 2.89
CA ILE A 72 -11.40 -0.81 1.58
C ILE A 72 -10.78 0.59 1.62
N ALA A 73 -11.46 1.56 2.24
CA ALA A 73 -10.93 2.91 2.42
C ALA A 73 -9.63 2.89 3.24
N MET A 74 -9.58 2.15 4.34
CA MET A 74 -8.36 2.01 5.17
C MET A 74 -7.21 1.34 4.40
N CYS A 75 -7.48 0.31 3.60
CA CYS A 75 -6.48 -0.28 2.71
C CYS A 75 -5.93 0.75 1.70
N GLY A 76 -6.79 1.59 1.14
CA GLY A 76 -6.41 2.66 0.21
C GLY A 76 -5.55 3.73 0.88
N LEU A 77 -6.00 4.24 2.03
CA LEU A 77 -5.27 5.23 2.84
C LEU A 77 -3.90 4.69 3.25
N GLY A 78 -3.83 3.44 3.72
CA GLY A 78 -2.56 2.81 4.07
C GLY A 78 -1.62 2.67 2.87
N LYS A 79 -2.13 2.37 1.67
CA LYS A 79 -1.32 2.30 0.45
C LYS A 79 -0.76 3.67 0.06
N VAL A 80 -1.58 4.73 0.14
CA VAL A 80 -1.13 6.11 -0.14
C VAL A 80 -0.04 6.52 0.85
N PHE A 81 -0.27 6.30 2.15
CA PHE A 81 0.71 6.60 3.20
C PHE A 81 2.06 5.93 2.97
N VAL A 82 2.07 4.62 2.66
CA VAL A 82 3.32 3.90 2.36
C VAL A 82 3.99 4.45 1.10
N GLY A 83 3.22 4.85 0.09
CA GLY A 83 3.75 5.48 -1.12
C GLY A 83 4.49 6.78 -0.83
N GLU A 84 3.84 7.70 -0.11
CA GLU A 84 4.42 8.99 0.30
C GLU A 84 5.68 8.78 1.16
N LEU A 85 5.64 7.83 2.10
CA LEU A 85 6.77 7.51 2.97
C LEU A 85 7.98 7.02 2.18
N ILE A 86 7.77 6.13 1.21
CA ILE A 86 8.85 5.57 0.40
C ILE A 86 9.40 6.59 -0.59
N GLU A 87 8.54 7.44 -1.17
CA GLU A 87 8.96 8.53 -2.06
C GLU A 87 9.90 9.49 -1.33
N GLU A 88 9.54 9.92 -0.13
CA GLU A 88 10.39 10.78 0.70
C GLU A 88 11.69 10.07 1.10
N ALA A 89 11.64 8.77 1.44
CA ALA A 89 12.84 8.01 1.77
C ALA A 89 13.84 7.88 0.61
N VAL A 90 13.34 7.76 -0.63
CA VAL A 90 14.17 7.77 -1.83
C VAL A 90 14.77 9.16 -2.07
N CYS A 91 14.04 10.24 -1.78
CA CYS A 91 14.57 11.59 -1.83
C CYS A 91 15.72 11.78 -0.82
N ILE A 92 15.55 11.33 0.43
CA ILE A 92 16.59 11.39 1.47
C ILE A 92 17.82 10.58 1.08
N GLN A 93 17.64 9.36 0.55
CA GLN A 93 18.75 8.53 0.09
C GLN A 93 19.60 9.28 -0.95
N LYS A 94 18.96 9.96 -1.90
CA LYS A 94 19.64 10.78 -2.92
C LYS A 94 20.34 11.99 -2.31
N GLU A 95 19.71 12.69 -1.37
CA GLU A 95 20.33 13.82 -0.65
C GLU A 95 21.57 13.39 0.15
N MET A 96 21.55 12.18 0.73
CA MET A 96 22.67 11.59 1.47
C MET A 96 23.74 10.98 0.55
N ASN A 97 23.56 11.03 -0.78
CA ASN A 97 24.44 10.41 -1.78
C ASN A 97 24.68 8.90 -1.50
N GLU A 98 23.65 8.22 -1.01
CA GLU A 98 23.69 6.77 -0.80
C GLU A 98 23.04 6.03 -1.97
N GLU A 99 23.53 4.84 -2.29
CA GLU A 99 22.96 3.98 -3.32
C GLU A 99 22.61 2.59 -2.74
N GLY A 100 21.71 1.88 -3.42
CA GLY A 100 21.27 0.55 -3.03
C GLY A 100 19.90 0.53 -2.35
N PRO A 101 19.58 -0.51 -1.55
CA PRO A 101 18.28 -0.64 -0.90
C PRO A 101 18.06 0.44 0.17
N LEU A 102 16.80 0.82 0.39
CA LEU A 102 16.45 1.76 1.46
C LEU A 102 16.84 1.20 2.83
N LYS A 103 17.63 1.98 3.56
CA LYS A 103 18.03 1.67 4.94
C LYS A 103 16.95 2.15 5.93
N PRO A 104 16.89 1.57 7.15
CA PRO A 104 15.99 2.06 8.20
C PRO A 104 16.14 3.56 8.49
N SER A 105 17.38 4.09 8.43
CA SER A 105 17.66 5.52 8.60
C SER A 105 16.88 6.41 7.63
N HIS A 106 16.77 6.01 6.36
CA HIS A 106 16.02 6.76 5.34
C HIS A 106 14.52 6.80 5.65
N ILE A 107 13.96 5.67 6.11
CA ILE A 107 12.54 5.57 6.46
C ILE A 107 12.24 6.42 7.71
N HIS A 108 13.13 6.41 8.71
CA HIS A 108 12.95 7.20 9.92
C HIS A 108 12.99 8.70 9.64
N GLU A 109 13.95 9.16 8.85
CA GLU A 109 14.02 10.56 8.43
C GLU A 109 12.82 10.95 7.55
N ALA A 110 12.38 10.07 6.65
CA ALA A 110 11.21 10.30 5.81
C ALA A 110 9.95 10.52 6.65
N PHE A 111 9.75 9.64 7.64
CA PHE A 111 8.65 9.78 8.59
C PHE A 111 8.75 11.11 9.34
N ARG A 112 9.92 11.46 9.88
CA ARG A 112 10.14 12.72 10.60
C ARG A 112 9.78 13.94 9.74
N ARG A 113 10.21 13.97 8.47
CA ARG A 113 9.92 15.06 7.53
C ARG A 113 8.43 15.18 7.21
N ILE A 114 7.77 14.07 6.88
CA ILE A 114 6.34 14.06 6.58
C ILE A 114 5.53 14.62 7.75
N TYR A 115 5.87 14.24 8.98
CA TYR A 115 5.18 14.75 10.16
C TYR A 115 5.44 16.22 10.44
N LYS A 116 6.68 16.68 10.27
CA LYS A 116 7.04 18.11 10.43
C LYS A 116 6.36 18.99 9.39
N ASN A 117 6.23 18.50 8.16
CA ASN A 117 5.64 19.24 7.04
C ASN A 117 4.11 19.23 7.05
N ASN A 118 3.47 18.40 7.88
CA ASN A 118 2.03 18.35 8.02
C ASN A 118 1.51 19.44 8.98
N PRO A 119 0.89 20.54 8.49
CA PRO A 119 0.46 21.67 9.33
C PRO A 119 -0.64 21.30 10.34
N ASN A 120 -1.29 20.15 10.14
CA ASN A 120 -2.39 19.66 10.97
C ASN A 120 -1.95 18.69 12.07
N VAL A 121 -0.66 18.37 12.17
CA VAL A 121 -0.12 17.59 13.30
C VAL A 121 0.31 18.59 14.39
N LYS A 122 -0.55 18.80 15.38
CA LYS A 122 -0.29 19.74 16.50
C LYS A 122 0.36 19.08 17.74
N GLY A 123 0.71 17.80 17.65
CA GLY A 123 1.34 17.05 18.75
C GLY A 123 2.85 17.00 18.61
N LYS A 124 3.58 17.10 19.74
CA LYS A 124 4.94 16.58 19.81
C LYS A 124 4.83 15.06 19.75
N ILE A 125 5.17 14.49 18.61
CA ILE A 125 5.40 13.05 18.53
C ILE A 125 6.80 12.87 19.10
N GLU A 126 6.90 12.17 20.23
CA GLU A 126 8.18 11.63 20.66
C GLU A 126 8.67 10.71 19.55
N ASP A 127 9.90 10.93 19.06
CA ASP A 127 10.48 10.08 18.02
C ASP A 127 10.43 8.63 18.55
N VAL A 128 9.49 7.84 18.02
CA VAL A 128 9.24 6.44 18.44
C VAL A 128 10.47 5.55 18.20
N TRP A 129 11.45 6.09 17.48
CA TRP A 129 12.68 5.45 17.05
C TRP A 129 13.92 6.06 17.72
N ASN A 130 13.76 6.89 18.76
CA ASN A 130 14.89 7.29 19.60
C ASN A 130 15.36 6.06 20.40
N GLU A 131 16.61 5.65 20.19
CA GLU A 131 17.21 4.51 20.89
C GLU A 131 17.51 4.76 22.39
N ASP A 132 17.08 5.91 22.94
CA ASP A 132 17.23 6.23 24.36
C ASP A 132 16.30 5.42 25.30
N PHE A 133 15.59 4.41 24.78
CA PHE A 133 14.66 3.53 25.54
C PHE A 133 14.96 2.03 25.42
N ILE A 134 16.20 1.63 25.10
CA ILE A 134 16.69 0.25 25.30
C ILE A 134 17.87 0.25 26.27
#